data_AF-A0A9W6H4V9-F1
#
_entry.id   AF-A0A9W6H4V9-F1
#
_cell.length_a   1.000
_cell.length_b   1.000
_cell.length_c   1.000
_cell.angle_alpha   90.00
_cell.angle_beta   90.00
_cell.angle_gamma   90.00
#
_symmetry.space_group_name_H-M   'P 1'
#
loop_
_entity.id
_entity.type
_entity.pdbx_description
1 polymer ?
#
loop_
_entity_poly.entity_id
_entity_poly.type
_entity_poly.pdbx_seq_one_letter_code
_entity_poly.pdbx_strand_id
1 'polypeptide(L)'
;MEVNEPALVARCDALRQPVTDLTLSGIRAVMDPKAVPRAMAAINQVSAVLAEGTTGIDSPRYLSWHATASETLRKMMEALEAGDGAASWKLFTDRETLFTDRETGFNELGAACQGCEGW
;
A
#
# COMPACT_ATOMS: atom_id res chain seq x y z
N MET A 1 -20.87 15.74 7.52
CA MET A 1 -19.42 15.76 7.80
C MET A 1 -19.10 14.39 8.32
N GLU A 2 -18.47 13.54 7.50
CA GLU A 2 -17.84 12.33 8.03
C GLU A 2 -16.81 12.78 9.07
N VAL A 3 -17.02 12.37 10.31
CA VAL A 3 -16.04 12.59 11.37
C VAL A 3 -14.97 11.55 11.10
N ASN A 4 -13.86 11.96 10.50
CA ASN A 4 -12.73 11.05 10.31
C ASN A 4 -12.26 10.57 11.68
N GLU A 5 -12.28 9.26 11.86
CA GLU A 5 -11.90 8.61 13.12
C GLU A 5 -10.44 8.97 13.45
N PRO A 6 -10.12 9.42 14.69
CA PRO A 6 -8.76 9.85 15.02
C PRO A 6 -7.69 8.79 14.73
N ALA A 7 -8.02 7.51 14.91
CA ALA A 7 -7.12 6.41 14.59
C ALA A 7 -6.91 6.23 13.08
N LEU A 8 -7.95 6.44 12.26
CA LEU A 8 -7.83 6.41 10.79
C LEU A 8 -6.96 7.56 10.30
N VAL A 9 -7.17 8.77 10.83
CA VAL A 9 -6.35 9.95 10.47
C VAL A 9 -4.88 9.70 10.81
N ALA A 10 -4.60 9.23 12.02
CA ALA A 10 -3.23 8.90 12.44
C ALA A 10 -2.60 7.81 11.55
N ARG A 11 -3.40 6.81 11.17
CA ARG A 11 -2.95 5.73 10.29
C ARG A 11 -2.65 6.21 8.87
N CYS A 12 -3.51 7.05 8.31
CA CYS A 12 -3.30 7.67 7.01
C CYS A 12 -2.06 8.57 7.02
N ASP A 13 -1.83 9.38 8.07
CA ASP A 13 -0.62 10.19 8.15
C ASP A 13 0.66 9.32 8.24
N ALA A 14 0.64 8.27 9.06
CA ALA A 14 1.76 7.34 9.17
C ALA A 14 2.07 6.58 7.86
N LEU A 15 1.04 6.27 7.06
CA LEU A 15 1.19 5.59 5.77
C LEU A 15 1.63 6.52 4.64
N ARG A 16 1.39 7.83 4.76
CA ARG A 16 1.54 8.79 3.65
C ARG A 16 2.94 8.77 3.03
N GLN A 17 3.97 8.95 3.86
CA GLN A 17 5.34 9.00 3.37
C GLN A 17 5.83 7.64 2.84
N PRO A 18 5.68 6.52 3.58
CA PRO A 18 6.03 5.19 3.07
C PRO A 18 5.36 4.82 1.74
N VAL A 19 4.07 5.15 1.56
CA VAL A 19 3.33 4.87 0.32
C VAL A 19 3.81 5.76 -0.82
N THR A 20 4.12 7.03 -0.54
CA THR A 20 4.72 7.94 -1.54
C THR A 20 6.09 7.42 -1.99
N ASP A 21 6.95 7.03 -1.04
CA ASP A 21 8.26 6.45 -1.35
C ASP A 21 8.14 5.13 -2.11
N LEU A 22 7.17 4.28 -1.74
CA LEU A 22 6.89 3.03 -2.44
C LEU A 22 6.43 3.28 -3.88
N THR A 23 5.58 4.28 -4.10
CA THR A 23 5.11 4.68 -5.43
C THR A 23 6.29 5.10 -6.32
N LEU A 24 7.12 6.02 -5.82
CA LEU A 24 8.26 6.59 -6.57
C LEU A 24 9.37 5.57 -6.84
N SER A 25 9.66 4.71 -5.86
CA SER A 25 10.70 3.69 -6.00
C SER A 25 10.22 2.46 -6.76
N GLY A 26 8.95 2.09 -6.62
CA GLY A 26 8.30 0.99 -7.33
C GLY A 26 8.28 1.23 -8.83
N ILE A 27 7.78 2.39 -9.29
CA ILE A 27 7.80 2.72 -10.73
C ILE A 27 9.23 2.78 -11.28
N ARG A 28 10.19 3.24 -10.48
CA ARG A 28 11.60 3.29 -10.91
C ARG A 28 12.22 1.89 -10.98
N ALA A 29 11.85 0.98 -10.07
CA ALA A 29 12.33 -0.40 -10.06
C ALA A 29 11.91 -1.19 -11.32
N VAL A 30 10.85 -0.76 -12.02
CA VAL A 30 10.47 -1.29 -13.34
C VAL A 30 11.59 -1.09 -14.38
N MET A 31 12.30 0.04 -14.32
CA MET A 31 13.28 0.45 -15.33
C MET A 31 14.73 0.31 -14.86
N ASP A 32 14.99 0.43 -13.55
CA ASP A 32 16.32 0.52 -12.96
C ASP A 32 16.40 -0.39 -11.72
N PRO A 33 17.07 -1.56 -11.82
CA PRO A 33 17.27 -2.47 -10.69
C PRO A 33 17.95 -1.83 -9.48
N LYS A 34 18.69 -0.72 -9.65
CA LYS A 34 19.31 0.00 -8.51
C LYS A 34 18.27 0.67 -7.61
N ALA A 35 17.02 0.80 -8.06
CA ALA A 35 15.93 1.32 -7.24
C ALA A 35 15.27 0.25 -6.35
N VAL A 36 15.53 -1.04 -6.60
CA VAL A 36 14.94 -2.17 -5.85
C VAL A 36 15.16 -2.06 -4.33
N PRO A 37 16.38 -1.77 -3.81
CA PRO A 37 16.56 -1.64 -2.36
C PRO A 37 15.70 -0.55 -1.72
N ARG A 38 15.44 0.55 -2.45
CA ARG A 38 14.57 1.63 -1.97
C ARG A 38 13.11 1.20 -1.94
N ALA A 39 12.65 0.46 -2.95
CA ALA A 39 11.31 -0.11 -2.98
C ALA A 39 11.09 -1.09 -1.83
N MET A 40 12.04 -2.01 -1.60
CA MET A 40 11.97 -2.95 -0.47
C MET A 40 11.95 -2.23 0.89
N ALA A 41 12.74 -1.17 1.07
CA ALA A 41 12.73 -0.36 2.28
C ALA A 41 11.36 0.30 2.53
N ALA A 42 10.73 0.84 1.49
CA ALA A 42 9.40 1.43 1.59
C ALA A 42 8.32 0.37 1.90
N ILE A 43 8.39 -0.83 1.31
CA ILE A 43 7.51 -1.95 1.66
C ILE A 43 7.61 -2.30 3.16
N ASN A 44 8.83 -2.36 3.69
CA ASN A 44 9.04 -2.63 5.11
C ASN A 44 8.43 -1.54 6.01
N GLN A 45 8.52 -0.28 5.62
CA GLN A 45 7.90 0.82 6.35
C GLN A 45 6.37 0.72 6.34
N VAL A 46 5.75 0.45 5.19
CA VAL A 46 4.30 0.21 5.11
C VAL A 46 3.89 -0.99 5.97
N SER A 47 4.67 -2.08 5.92
CA SER A 47 4.42 -3.29 6.71
C SER A 47 4.49 -3.04 8.22
N ALA A 48 5.40 -2.17 8.67
CA ALA A 48 5.49 -1.77 10.07
C ALA A 48 4.23 -1.04 10.53
N VAL A 49 3.69 -0.13 9.71
CA VAL A 49 2.45 0.60 10.03
C VAL A 49 1.24 -0.34 10.02
N LEU A 50 1.19 -1.31 9.11
CA LEU A 50 0.14 -2.34 9.08
C LEU A 50 0.12 -3.21 10.34
N ALA A 51 1.30 -3.50 10.91
CA ALA A 51 1.46 -4.36 12.08
C ALA A 51 0.83 -3.76 13.36
N GLU A 52 0.60 -2.45 13.39
CA GLU A 52 -0.13 -1.78 14.48
C GLU A 52 -1.63 -2.13 14.50
N GLY A 53 -2.14 -2.79 13.46
CA GLY A 53 -3.51 -3.30 13.38
C GLY A 53 -4.56 -2.22 13.09
N THR A 54 -5.82 -2.58 13.35
CA THR A 54 -7.01 -1.81 12.97
C THR A 54 -7.80 -1.28 14.16
N THR A 55 -7.24 -1.34 15.37
CA THR A 55 -7.93 -0.91 16.60
C THR A 55 -8.38 0.56 16.49
N GLY A 56 -9.69 0.81 16.66
CA GLY A 56 -10.27 2.15 16.60
C GLY A 56 -10.53 2.69 15.19
N ILE A 57 -10.47 1.83 14.16
CA ILE A 57 -10.77 2.16 12.77
C ILE A 57 -11.94 1.29 12.30
N ASP A 58 -13.09 1.91 12.03
CA ASP A 58 -14.31 1.26 11.55
C ASP A 58 -14.53 1.45 10.04
N SER A 59 -13.72 2.27 9.37
CA SER A 59 -13.76 2.48 7.91
C SER A 59 -13.77 1.15 7.14
N PRO A 60 -14.87 0.78 6.45
CA PRO A 60 -14.98 -0.49 5.75
C PRO A 60 -13.94 -0.63 4.62
N ARG A 61 -13.59 0.48 3.97
CA ARG A 61 -12.55 0.51 2.93
C ARG A 61 -11.17 0.23 3.49
N TYR A 62 -10.82 0.88 4.60
CA TYR A 62 -9.53 0.65 5.25
C TYR A 62 -9.41 -0.81 5.72
N LEU A 63 -10.46 -1.35 6.34
CA LEU A 63 -10.50 -2.73 6.83
C LEU A 63 -10.39 -3.74 5.67
N SER A 64 -11.09 -3.50 4.56
CA SER A 64 -11.00 -4.33 3.35
C SER A 64 -9.59 -4.34 2.76
N TRP A 65 -8.97 -3.16 2.64
CA TRP A 65 -7.59 -3.03 2.20
C TRP A 65 -6.62 -3.76 3.15
N HIS A 66 -6.69 -3.47 4.45
CA HIS A 66 -5.80 -4.03 5.47
C HIS A 66 -5.81 -5.56 5.47
N ALA A 67 -6.99 -6.17 5.28
CA ALA A 67 -7.16 -7.63 5.22
C ALA A 67 -6.35 -8.31 4.10
N THR A 68 -5.93 -7.57 3.06
CA THR A 68 -5.14 -8.10 1.94
C THR A 68 -3.75 -7.48 1.81
N ALA A 69 -3.51 -6.35 2.47
CA ALA A 69 -2.31 -5.52 2.28
C ALA A 69 -1.01 -6.26 2.61
N SER A 70 -0.95 -7.01 3.72
CA SER A 70 0.26 -7.74 4.11
C SER A 70 0.67 -8.80 3.07
N GLU A 71 -0.30 -9.50 2.50
CA GLU A 71 -0.05 -10.51 1.48
C GLU A 71 0.41 -9.87 0.16
N THR A 72 -0.19 -8.74 -0.22
CA THR A 72 0.24 -7.97 -1.39
C THR A 72 1.68 -7.48 -1.24
N LEU A 73 2.02 -6.91 -0.09
CA LEU A 73 3.38 -6.43 0.20
C LEU A 73 4.42 -7.55 0.19
N ARG A 74 4.07 -8.72 0.73
CA ARG A 74 4.93 -9.91 0.67
C ARG A 74 5.22 -10.31 -0.78
N LYS A 75 4.18 -10.41 -1.62
CA LYS A 75 4.33 -10.74 -3.05
C LYS A 75 5.13 -9.70 -3.82
N MET A 76 4.96 -8.41 -3.51
CA MET A 76 5.77 -7.35 -4.10
C MET A 76 7.25 -7.54 -3.76
N MET A 77 7.55 -7.89 -2.50
CA MET A 77 8.92 -8.16 -2.07
C MET A 77 9.52 -9.36 -2.80
N GLU A 78 8.78 -10.45 -2.94
CA GLU A 78 9.21 -11.64 -3.68
C GLU A 78 9.49 -11.33 -5.16
N ALA A 79 8.65 -10.52 -5.79
CA ALA A 79 8.88 -10.07 -7.16
C ALA A 79 10.16 -9.21 -7.29
N LEU A 80 10.38 -8.29 -6.35
CA LEU A 80 11.59 -7.46 -6.31
C LEU A 80 12.86 -8.29 -6.08
N GLU A 81 12.80 -9.28 -5.19
CA GLU A 81 13.91 -10.22 -4.94
C GLU A 81 14.25 -11.07 -6.17
N ALA A 82 13.24 -11.42 -6.96
CA ALA A 82 13.41 -12.09 -8.25
C ALA A 82 13.90 -11.16 -9.38
N GLY A 83 14.06 -9.86 -9.12
CA GLY A 83 14.41 -8.86 -10.13
C GLY A 83 13.25 -8.43 -11.04
N ASP A 84 12.02 -8.82 -10.72
CA ASP A 84 10.81 -8.51 -11.47
C ASP A 84 10.09 -7.27 -10.91
N GLY A 85 10.68 -6.10 -11.17
CA GLY A 85 10.09 -4.82 -10.77
C GLY A 85 8.72 -4.57 -11.44
N ALA A 86 8.48 -5.11 -12.63
CA ALA A 86 7.21 -4.98 -13.34
C ALA A 86 6.09 -5.75 -12.65
N ALA A 87 6.34 -6.99 -12.23
CA ALA A 87 5.39 -7.77 -11.43
C ALA A 87 5.12 -7.11 -10.07
N SER A 88 6.16 -6.59 -9.39
CA SER A 88 5.96 -5.82 -8.15
C SER A 88 5.10 -4.58 -8.37
N TRP A 89 5.34 -3.82 -9.44
CA TRP A 89 4.57 -2.61 -9.74
C TRP A 89 3.12 -2.95 -10.09
N LYS A 90 2.91 -4.03 -10.85
CA LYS A 90 1.57 -4.54 -11.15
C LYS A 90 0.79 -4.79 -9.87
N LEU A 91 1.35 -5.53 -8.90
CA LEU A 91 0.73 -5.80 -7.60
C LEU A 91 0.39 -4.53 -6.80
N PHE A 92 1.23 -3.49 -6.89
CA PHE A 92 0.97 -2.20 -6.25
C PHE A 92 -0.26 -1.50 -6.86
N THR A 93 -0.29 -1.46 -8.20
CA THR A 93 -1.34 -0.78 -8.98
C THR A 93 -2.61 -1.60 -9.16
N ASP A 94 -2.59 -2.88 -8.76
CA ASP A 94 -3.36 -3.90 -9.45
C ASP A 94 -4.86 -3.61 -9.46
N ARG A 95 -5.39 -3.55 -10.68
CA ARG A 95 -6.83 -3.56 -11.00
C ARG A 95 -7.22 -4.89 -11.68
N GLU A 96 -6.30 -5.84 -11.82
CA GLU A 96 -6.49 -7.11 -12.54
C GLU A 96 -6.74 -8.32 -11.63
N THR A 97 -7.79 -8.25 -10.84
CA THR A 97 -8.59 -9.47 -10.68
C THR A 97 -9.69 -9.45 -11.74
N LEU A 98 -9.30 -9.70 -12.99
CA LEU A 98 -10.21 -9.76 -14.16
C LEU A 98 -11.32 -10.84 -14.05
N PHE A 99 -11.41 -11.56 -12.93
CA PHE A 99 -12.50 -12.50 -12.59
C PHE A 99 -12.87 -12.50 -11.09
N THR A 100 -12.45 -11.50 -10.32
CA THR A 100 -12.78 -11.40 -8.89
C THR A 100 -13.11 -9.93 -8.59
N ASP A 101 -14.32 -9.61 -8.14
CA ASP A 101 -14.73 -8.24 -7.78
C ASP A 101 -14.06 -7.72 -6.49
N ARG A 102 -12.73 -7.81 -6.38
CA ARG A 102 -11.97 -7.27 -5.26
C ARG A 102 -10.93 -6.29 -5.78
N GLU A 103 -11.17 -5.01 -5.57
CA GLU A 103 -10.11 -4.00 -5.64
C GLU A 103 -9.03 -4.39 -4.62
N THR A 104 -7.89 -4.86 -5.11
CA THR A 104 -6.72 -5.18 -4.30
C THR A 104 -5.64 -4.13 -4.54
N GLY A 105 -4.78 -3.86 -3.57
CA GLY A 105 -3.67 -2.90 -3.75
C GLY A 105 -3.95 -1.51 -3.19
N PHE A 106 -3.14 -0.51 -3.56
CA PHE A 106 -3.08 0.77 -2.85
C PHE A 106 -4.16 1.80 -3.24
N ASN A 107 -5.00 1.49 -4.23
CA ASN A 107 -6.13 2.35 -4.62
C ASN A 107 -7.20 2.43 -3.51
N GLU A 108 -7.55 1.29 -2.89
CA GLU A 108 -8.51 1.26 -1.77
C GLU A 108 -7.99 2.00 -0.55
N LEU A 109 -6.66 1.99 -0.33
CA LEU A 109 -6.06 2.82 0.72
C LEU A 109 -6.25 4.32 0.43
N GLY A 110 -6.01 4.75 -0.81
CA GLY A 110 -6.26 6.14 -1.22
C GLY A 110 -7.72 6.56 -1.01
N ALA A 111 -8.66 5.68 -1.36
CA ALA A 111 -10.09 5.91 -1.11
C ALA A 111 -10.42 5.95 0.40
N ALA A 112 -9.82 5.06 1.20
CA ALA A 112 -10.01 5.01 2.64
C ALA A 112 -9.45 6.25 3.37
N CYS A 113 -8.38 6.84 2.86
CA CYS A 113 -7.74 8.03 3.39
C CYS A 113 -8.23 9.33 2.75
N GLN A 114 -9.24 9.28 1.89
CA GLN A 114 -9.82 10.45 1.24
C GLN A 114 -10.28 11.47 2.30
N GLY A 115 -9.78 12.70 2.22
CA GLY A 115 -10.07 13.76 3.19
C GLY A 115 -9.09 13.83 4.37
N CYS A 116 -8.11 12.94 4.45
CA CYS A 116 -6.90 13.14 5.25
C CYS A 116 -5.91 14.04 4.50
N GLU A 117 -5.11 14.83 5.21
CA GLU A 117 -4.12 15.73 4.58
C GLU A 117 -3.07 14.93 3.79
N GLY A 118 -2.92 15.25 2.50
CA GLY A 118 -1.90 14.66 1.62
C GLY A 118 -2.27 13.32 0.97
N TRP A 119 -3.56 12.96 0.95
CA TRP A 119 -4.13 11.78 0.27
C TRP A 119 -5.07 12.16 -0.87
#